data_AF-A0A1I7IIM6-F1
#
_entry.id   AF-A0A1I7IIM6-F1
#
_cell.length_a   1.000
_cell.length_b   1.000
_cell.length_c   1.000
_cell.angle_alpha   90.00
_cell.angle_beta   90.00
_cell.angle_gamma   90.00
#
_symmetry.space_group_name_H-M   'P 1'
#
loop_
_entity.id
_entity.type
_entity.pdbx_description
1 polymer ?
#
loop_
_entity_poly.entity_id
_entity_poly.type
_entity_poly.pdbx_seq_one_letter_code
_entity_poly.pdbx_strand_id
1 'polypeptide(L)'
;MILDTAPYISSVGQVKEFFLARQPILDRNQNLIAYELLFRRTGVRAPVSAEDTRGAASIIAHTSELGIENVTGSALGFFNVNSTLLMGDLVNFLPPEKVVFEFP
;
A
#
# COMPACT_ATOMS: atom_id res chain seq x y z
N MET A 1 -3.86 -15.85 30.01
CA MET A 1 -3.01 -15.98 28.81
C MET A 1 -3.62 -15.07 27.75
N ILE A 2 -3.36 -13.77 27.90
CA ILE A 2 -3.76 -12.75 26.93
C ILE A 2 -2.50 -12.52 26.09
N LEU A 3 -2.57 -12.81 24.80
CA LEU A 3 -1.47 -12.51 23.89
C LEU A 3 -1.44 -10.99 23.71
N ASP A 4 -0.38 -10.40 24.24
CA ASP A 4 0.00 -9.01 24.07
C ASP A 4 0.58 -8.85 22.65
N THR A 5 -0.29 -8.65 21.66
CA THR A 5 0.10 -8.47 20.24
C THR A 5 0.19 -6.99 19.83
N ALA A 6 0.34 -6.06 20.78
CA ALA A 6 0.17 -4.62 20.52
C ALA A 6 1.43 -3.72 20.51
N PRO A 7 2.70 -4.16 20.37
CA PRO A 7 3.81 -3.21 20.21
C PRO A 7 4.04 -2.77 18.75
N TYR A 8 3.45 -3.46 17.76
CA TYR A 8 3.71 -3.12 16.35
C TYR A 8 2.84 -1.96 15.83
N ILE A 9 1.58 -1.88 16.30
CA ILE A 9 0.61 -0.87 15.84
C ILE A 9 1.01 0.56 16.27
N SER A 10 1.77 0.69 17.36
CA SER A 10 2.11 1.99 17.96
C SER A 10 3.38 2.65 17.43
N SER A 11 4.17 1.99 16.56
CA SER A 11 5.49 2.52 16.13
C SER A 11 5.64 2.85 14.64
N VAL A 12 4.68 2.49 13.79
CA VAL A 12 4.67 2.94 12.38
C VAL A 12 3.95 4.28 12.32
N GLY A 13 4.66 5.37 12.63
CA GLY A 13 4.12 6.72 12.57
C GLY A 13 3.49 7.02 11.20
N GLN A 14 2.19 7.28 11.18
CA GLN A 14 1.45 7.69 9.98
C GLN A 14 2.05 8.98 9.43
N VAL A 15 2.42 9.00 8.15
CA VAL A 15 2.86 10.25 7.51
C VAL A 15 1.63 11.09 7.24
N LYS A 16 1.48 12.22 7.96
CA LYS A 16 0.28 13.07 7.90
C LYS A 16 0.00 13.71 6.53
N GLU A 17 1.03 13.90 5.70
CA GLU A 17 0.88 14.53 4.39
C GLU A 17 1.65 13.75 3.33
N PHE A 18 0.91 13.09 2.45
CA PHE A 18 1.45 12.39 1.30
C PHE A 18 0.48 12.44 0.13
N PHE A 19 0.99 12.19 -1.06
CA PHE A 19 0.20 11.93 -2.25
C PHE A 19 0.23 10.44 -2.56
N LEU A 20 -0.95 9.88 -2.83
CA LEU A 20 -1.08 8.54 -3.38
C LEU A 20 -1.09 8.64 -4.91
N ALA A 21 0.01 8.24 -5.54
CA ALA A 21 0.08 8.14 -6.99
C ALA A 21 -0.45 6.78 -7.45
N ARG A 22 -1.14 6.78 -8.59
CA ARG A 22 -1.68 5.58 -9.26
C ARG A 22 -0.98 5.43 -10.60
N GLN A 23 -0.12 4.43 -10.73
CA GLN A 23 0.57 4.13 -11.97
C GLN A 23 -0.22 3.04 -12.73
N PRO A 24 -0.80 3.35 -13.90
CA PRO A 24 -1.58 2.37 -14.66
C PRO A 24 -0.72 1.19 -15.12
N ILE A 25 -1.23 -0.02 -14.98
CA ILE A 25 -0.71 -1.23 -15.60
C ILE A 25 -1.71 -1.66 -16.67
N LEU A 26 -1.24 -1.77 -17.90
CA LEU A 26 -2.06 -2.08 -19.07
C LEU A 26 -1.73 -3.47 -19.62
N ASP A 27 -2.74 -4.15 -20.17
CA ASP A 27 -2.51 -5.36 -20.97
C ASP A 27 -1.90 -5.01 -22.35
N ARG A 28 -1.59 -6.04 -23.16
CA ARG A 28 -1.03 -5.87 -24.52
C ARG A 28 -1.94 -5.08 -25.47
N ASN A 29 -3.23 -5.00 -25.18
CA ASN A 29 -4.23 -4.27 -25.96
C ASN A 29 -4.47 -2.85 -25.40
N GLN A 30 -3.65 -2.40 -24.43
CA GLN A 30 -3.78 -1.11 -23.75
C GLN A 30 -5.01 -0.98 -22.84
N ASN A 31 -5.66 -2.08 -22.47
CA ASN A 31 -6.72 -2.04 -21.47
C ASN A 31 -6.13 -1.92 -20.07
N LEU A 32 -6.72 -1.07 -19.24
CA LEU A 32 -6.35 -0.97 -17.83
C LEU A 32 -6.72 -2.26 -17.09
N ILE A 33 -5.72 -2.90 -16.48
CA ILE A 33 -5.91 -4.11 -15.68
C ILE A 33 -5.66 -3.87 -14.19
N ALA A 34 -4.77 -2.94 -13.86
CA ALA A 34 -4.37 -2.67 -12.47
C ALA A 34 -3.77 -1.27 -12.32
N TYR A 35 -3.60 -0.85 -11.07
CA TYR A 35 -2.75 0.27 -10.68
C TYR A 35 -1.69 -0.18 -9.69
N GLU A 36 -0.44 0.19 -9.94
CA GLU A 36 0.58 0.22 -8.90
C GLU A 36 0.38 1.47 -8.05
N LEU A 37 0.27 1.28 -6.74
CA LEU A 37 0.05 2.34 -5.78
C LEU A 37 1.38 2.79 -5.19
N LEU A 38 1.69 4.07 -5.40
CA LEU A 38 2.99 4.65 -5.07
C LEU A 38 2.85 5.79 -4.06
N PHE A 39 3.67 5.74 -3.02
CA PHE A 39 3.72 6.77 -1.99
C PHE A 39 4.64 7.90 -2.44
N ARG A 40 4.16 9.15 -2.34
CA ARG A 40 4.97 10.35 -2.60
C ARG A 40 4.85 11.31 -1.42
N ARG A 41 5.98 11.68 -0.83
CA ARG A 41 6.03 12.65 0.27
C ARG A 41 5.86 14.07 -0.27
N THR A 42 5.12 14.91 0.45
CA THR A 42 5.09 16.34 0.18
C THR A 42 6.50 16.93 0.33
N GLY A 43 6.89 17.81 -0.60
CA GLY A 43 8.20 18.48 -0.56
C GLY A 43 9.42 17.65 -0.97
N VAL A 44 9.26 16.36 -1.30
CA VAL A 44 10.36 15.50 -1.79
C VAL A 44 10.07 15.11 -3.24
N ARG A 45 11.00 15.46 -4.15
CA ARG A 45 10.86 15.15 -5.59
C ARG A 45 11.21 13.71 -5.94
N ALA A 46 12.05 13.07 -5.13
CA ALA A 46 12.48 11.70 -5.36
C ALA A 46 11.34 10.71 -5.06
N PRO A 47 11.19 9.63 -5.85
CA PRO A 47 10.34 8.50 -5.49
C PRO A 47 10.77 7.93 -4.14
N VAL A 48 9.80 7.49 -3.36
CA VAL A 48 10.09 6.75 -2.13
C VAL A 48 10.39 5.28 -2.51
N SER A 49 11.48 4.73 -1.98
CA SER A 49 11.89 3.34 -2.23
C SER A 49 10.85 2.36 -1.71
N ALA A 50 10.72 1.19 -2.35
CA ALA A 50 9.94 0.05 -1.87
C ALA A 50 10.42 -0.46 -0.49
N GLU A 51 11.63 -0.11 -0.08
CA GLU A 51 12.19 -0.42 1.24
C GLU A 51 11.64 0.49 2.35
N ASP A 52 10.97 1.60 2.02
CA ASP A 52 10.35 2.48 3.01
C ASP A 52 9.05 1.86 3.54
N THR A 53 9.21 1.03 4.57
CA THR A 53 8.10 0.37 5.28
C THR A 53 7.04 1.37 5.76
N ARG A 54 7.41 2.60 6.14
CA ARG A 54 6.42 3.60 6.60
C ARG A 54 5.59 4.14 5.45
N GLY A 55 6.21 4.36 4.30
CA GLY A 55 5.50 4.77 3.08
C GLY A 55 4.49 3.70 2.67
N ALA A 56 4.93 2.46 2.54
CA ALA A 56 4.09 1.33 2.17
C ALA A 56 2.95 1.08 3.20
N ALA A 57 3.25 1.09 4.50
CA ALA A 57 2.24 0.97 5.54
C ALA A 57 1.21 2.11 5.51
N SER A 58 1.63 3.35 5.23
CA SER A 58 0.72 4.50 5.11
C SER A 58 -0.23 4.34 3.91
N ILE A 59 0.24 3.81 2.77
CA ILE A 59 -0.62 3.49 1.63
C ILE A 59 -1.65 2.42 2.01
N ILE A 60 -1.20 1.33 2.63
CA ILE A 60 -2.09 0.22 3.04
C ILE A 60 -3.16 0.74 4.00
N ALA A 61 -2.77 1.41 5.07
CA ALA A 61 -3.71 1.96 6.05
C ALA A 61 -4.71 2.91 5.39
N HIS A 62 -4.24 3.85 4.57
CA HIS A 62 -5.11 4.82 3.92
C HIS A 62 -6.05 4.17 2.88
N THR A 63 -5.58 3.14 2.17
CA THR A 63 -6.40 2.41 1.19
C THR A 63 -7.46 1.55 1.89
N SER A 64 -7.12 0.95 3.04
CA SER A 64 -8.08 0.25 3.90
C SER A 64 -9.12 1.20 4.49
N GLU A 65 -8.74 2.42 4.88
CA GLU A 65 -9.66 3.45 5.38
C GLU A 65 -10.59 4.00 4.29
N LEU A 66 -10.06 4.31 3.10
CA LEU A 66 -10.84 4.85 1.99
C LEU A 66 -11.68 3.80 1.25
N GLY A 67 -11.32 2.52 1.36
CA GLY A 67 -11.84 1.46 0.50
C GLY A 67 -11.06 1.38 -0.82
N ILE A 68 -10.60 0.19 -1.18
CA ILE A 68 -9.72 0.00 -2.34
C ILE A 68 -10.41 0.36 -3.66
N GLU A 69 -11.73 0.15 -3.79
CA GLU A 69 -12.47 0.54 -4.98
C GLU A 69 -12.48 2.05 -5.22
N ASN A 70 -12.39 2.87 -4.17
CA ASN A 70 -12.31 4.33 -4.32
C ASN A 70 -10.95 4.79 -4.85
N VAL A 71 -9.92 3.94 -4.69
CA VAL A 71 -8.57 4.20 -5.20
C VAL A 71 -8.39 3.64 -6.62
N THR A 72 -8.79 2.39 -6.81
CA THR A 72 -8.46 1.57 -8.00
C THR A 72 -9.64 1.35 -8.95
N GLY A 73 -10.87 1.67 -8.53
CA GLY A 73 -12.08 1.34 -9.27
C GLY A 73 -12.31 -0.18 -9.31
N SER A 74 -12.57 -0.72 -10.50
CA SER A 74 -12.71 -2.16 -10.71
C SER A 74 -11.37 -2.90 -10.87
N ALA A 75 -10.28 -2.16 -11.13
CA ALA A 75 -8.95 -2.71 -11.38
C ALA A 75 -8.30 -3.27 -10.11
N LEU A 76 -7.24 -4.08 -10.26
CA LEU A 76 -6.45 -4.55 -9.13
C LEU A 76 -5.54 -3.43 -8.59
N GLY A 77 -5.25 -3.47 -7.28
CA GLY A 77 -4.25 -2.63 -6.63
C GLY A 77 -2.97 -3.42 -6.36
N PHE A 78 -1.87 -2.96 -6.94
CA PHE A 78 -0.53 -3.50 -6.69
C PHE A 78 0.16 -2.66 -5.61
N PHE A 79 0.68 -3.32 -4.59
CA PHE A 79 1.34 -2.68 -3.46
C PHE A 79 2.77 -3.20 -3.34
N ASN A 80 3.73 -2.29 -3.37
CA ASN A 80 5.11 -2.59 -3.01
C ASN A 80 5.19 -2.90 -1.51
N VAL A 81 5.67 -4.10 -1.17
CA VAL A 81 5.83 -4.56 0.21
C VAL A 81 7.20 -5.20 0.42
N ASN A 82 7.70 -5.13 1.65
CA ASN A 82 8.91 -5.84 2.06
C ASN A 82 8.56 -6.94 3.08
N SER A 83 9.55 -7.75 3.48
CA SER A 83 9.33 -8.90 4.37
C SER A 83 8.64 -8.52 5.68
N THR A 84 9.01 -7.38 6.25
CA THR A 84 8.45 -6.90 7.51
C THR A 84 6.97 -6.57 7.36
N LEU A 85 6.58 -5.89 6.28
CA LEU A 85 5.19 -5.51 6.05
C LEU A 85 4.32 -6.71 5.67
N LEU A 86 4.86 -7.61 4.84
CA LEU A 86 4.16 -8.81 4.39
C LEU A 86 3.88 -9.78 5.54
N MET A 87 4.77 -9.86 6.53
CA MET A 87 4.58 -10.68 7.74
C MET A 87 3.77 -9.98 8.84
N GLY A 88 3.44 -8.70 8.67
CA GLY A 88 2.68 -7.91 9.63
C GLY A 88 1.17 -7.99 9.43
N ASP A 89 0.39 -7.47 10.38
CA ASP A 89 -1.08 -7.54 10.32
C ASP A 89 -1.71 -6.53 9.33
N LEU A 90 -0.96 -5.53 8.89
CA LEU A 90 -1.46 -4.46 8.02
C LEU A 90 -2.04 -5.00 6.69
N VAL A 91 -1.40 -6.02 6.11
CA VAL A 91 -1.86 -6.63 4.86
C VAL A 91 -3.20 -7.35 5.00
N ASN A 92 -3.57 -7.77 6.22
CA ASN A 92 -4.82 -8.48 6.48
C ASN A 92 -6.06 -7.57 6.43
N PHE A 93 -5.86 -6.24 6.42
CA PHE A 93 -6.95 -5.26 6.24
C PHE A 93 -7.27 -4.97 4.77
N LEU A 94 -6.59 -5.62 3.84
CA LEU A 94 -6.83 -5.46 2.41
C LEU A 94 -7.67 -6.62 1.87
N PRO A 95 -8.64 -6.36 0.98
CA PRO A 95 -9.43 -7.40 0.35
C PRO A 95 -8.56 -8.23 -0.62
N PRO A 96 -8.35 -9.54 -0.36
CA PRO A 96 -7.40 -10.37 -1.11
C PRO A 96 -7.75 -10.51 -2.59
N GLU A 97 -9.02 -10.36 -2.97
CA GLU A 97 -9.49 -10.42 -4.35
C GLU A 97 -9.19 -9.17 -5.18
N LYS A 98 -8.73 -8.08 -4.54
CA LYS A 98 -8.40 -6.80 -5.19
C LYS A 98 -6.93 -6.43 -5.09
N VAL A 99 -6.11 -7.24 -4.42
CA VAL A 99 -4.74 -6.88 -4.08
C VAL A 99 -3.72 -7.85 -4.64
N VAL A 100 -2.65 -7.29 -5.16
CA VAL A 100 -1.42 -8.01 -5.52
C VAL A 100 -0.27 -7.36 -4.77
N PHE A 101 0.56 -8.20 -4.14
CA PHE A 101 1.77 -7.74 -3.46
C PHE A 101 2.97 -7.90 -4.40
N GLU A 102 3.69 -6.79 -4.59
CA GLU A 102 4.99 -6.78 -5.27
C GLU A 102 6.08 -6.89 -4.21
N PHE A 103 6.91 -7.92 -4.35
CA PHE A 103 7.97 -8.24 -3.41
C PHE A 103 9.31 -8.31 -4.18
N PRO A 104 10.40 -7.69 -3.66
CA PRO A 104 11.70 -7.67 -4.31
C PRO A 104 12.44 -9.01 -4.32
#